data_AF-A0A4P5QSD4-F1
#
_entry.id   AF-A0A4P5QSD4-F1
#
_cell.length_a   1.000
_cell.length_b   1.000
_cell.length_c   1.000
_cell.angle_alpha   90.00
_cell.angle_beta   90.00
_cell.angle_gamma   90.00
#
_symmetry.space_group_name_H-M   'P 1'
#
loop_
_entity.id
_entity.type
_entity.pdbx_description
1 polymer ?
#
loop_
_entity_poly.entity_id
_entity_poly.type
_entity_poly.pdbx_seq_one_letter_code
_entity_poly.pdbx_strand_id
1 'polypeptide(L)'
;MSKDKPTPRSRAKKKAEVSLVRSSAAEYLTFVAAGGNSEASVEMRYEDKNIWLTQKMMAALYDVSVPAINQHLKRIFSDNELEPEATVKQYLIVQTEGERQVQRSVEHYSLQAIIAVGFKIENERAVQFRKWANQIVKDYTIQGWTMDAERLKRGGILTDEFFERQLEKIREIRLSERKFYQKITDIYATALDYDPSATATKRFFAAVQNKMHFAVHGQTAAEVIVDRADQKKQNMGLTTWEAAPKGKIQRYDVSIAKNYLSDSEMGQMQRIVSAYLDMAEMQAMRKIPMTMEDWEKRLSGFLQLWDREILQDAGRVTAELAKTHAESEFEKYRIVQDRLFESDFDEMIKKLPPEGEKP
;
A
#
# COMPACT_ATOMS: atom_id res chain seq x y z
N MET A 1 1.62 31.27 70.80
CA MET A 1 1.15 29.90 70.48
C MET A 1 1.49 29.59 69.03
N SER A 2 1.70 28.31 68.76
CA SER A 2 2.31 27.65 67.58
C SER A 2 1.49 27.69 66.27
N LYS A 3 2.24 27.59 65.14
CA LYS A 3 1.98 26.85 63.86
C LYS A 3 0.87 27.39 62.92
N ASP A 4 1.05 27.49 61.59
CA ASP A 4 1.50 26.45 60.64
C ASP A 4 2.17 26.98 59.35
N LYS A 5 3.01 26.13 58.75
CA LYS A 5 3.61 26.17 57.40
C LYS A 5 2.61 25.58 56.36
N PRO A 6 2.67 25.89 55.03
CA PRO A 6 3.59 25.22 54.07
C PRO A 6 4.11 26.11 52.89
N THR A 7 5.39 26.09 52.52
CA THR A 7 6.12 25.27 51.50
C THR A 7 5.98 25.74 50.02
N PRO A 8 7.08 25.84 49.22
CA PRO A 8 7.12 26.61 47.98
C PRO A 8 6.75 25.79 46.74
N ARG A 9 5.94 26.34 45.82
CA ARG A 9 5.66 25.72 44.52
C ARG A 9 6.90 25.76 43.62
N SER A 10 7.29 24.58 43.18
CA SER A 10 8.47 24.25 42.40
C SER A 10 8.42 24.85 40.98
N ARG A 11 9.61 25.20 40.49
CA ARG A 11 9.92 25.51 39.08
C ARG A 11 9.50 24.35 38.17
N ALA A 12 8.55 24.57 37.27
CA ALA A 12 8.44 23.77 36.05
C ALA A 12 9.27 24.45 34.95
N LYS A 13 10.48 23.92 34.74
CA LYS A 13 11.30 24.24 33.55
C LYS A 13 10.49 23.84 32.31
N LYS A 14 10.21 24.78 31.40
CA LYS A 14 9.83 24.47 30.03
C LYS A 14 10.94 23.59 29.43
N LYS A 15 10.67 22.30 29.28
CA LYS A 15 11.50 21.43 28.43
C LYS A 15 11.29 21.92 27.00
N ALA A 16 12.34 22.50 26.42
CA ALA A 16 12.44 22.57 24.98
C ALA A 16 12.40 21.12 24.47
N GLU A 17 11.38 20.77 23.70
CA GLU A 17 11.40 19.55 22.91
C GLU A 17 12.59 19.65 21.96
N VAL A 18 13.62 18.89 22.28
CA VAL A 18 14.82 18.76 21.48
C VAL A 18 14.40 18.16 20.15
N SER A 19 14.58 18.93 19.08
CA SER A 19 14.39 18.47 17.71
C SER A 19 15.11 17.14 17.52
N LEU A 20 14.37 16.09 17.17
CA LEU A 20 14.94 14.85 16.66
C LEU A 20 15.92 15.23 15.55
N VAL A 21 17.21 15.02 15.83
CA VAL A 21 18.34 15.37 14.98
C VAL A 21 18.09 14.78 13.61
N ARG A 22 17.78 15.65 12.65
CA ARG A 22 17.58 15.29 11.25
C ARG A 22 18.91 14.77 10.72
N SER A 23 18.90 13.58 10.12
CA SER A 23 20.12 12.96 9.59
C SER A 23 20.67 13.83 8.46
N SER A 24 21.91 14.29 8.62
CA SER A 24 22.59 15.15 7.65
C SER A 24 22.64 14.55 6.24
N ALA A 25 22.67 13.22 6.12
CA ALA A 25 22.61 12.51 4.84
C ALA A 25 21.21 12.58 4.19
N ALA A 26 20.14 12.48 5.00
CA ALA A 26 18.77 12.61 4.50
C ALA A 26 18.47 14.05 4.08
N GLU A 27 18.93 15.03 4.86
CA GLU A 27 18.85 16.45 4.50
C GLU A 27 19.68 16.77 3.27
N TYR A 28 20.88 16.19 3.11
CA TYR A 28 21.72 16.38 1.92
C TYR A 28 21.08 15.79 0.66
N LEU A 29 20.59 14.54 0.71
CA LEU A 29 19.85 13.93 -0.41
C LEU A 29 18.59 14.76 -0.76
N THR A 30 17.92 15.32 0.25
CA THR A 30 16.74 16.18 0.05
C THR A 30 17.11 17.56 -0.50
N PHE A 31 18.20 18.16 -0.02
CA PHE A 31 18.73 19.46 -0.47
C PHE A 31 19.21 19.39 -1.92
N VAL A 32 19.96 18.34 -2.27
CA VAL A 32 20.42 18.10 -3.64
C VAL A 32 19.24 17.83 -4.57
N ALA A 33 18.24 17.06 -4.13
CA ALA A 33 17.01 16.85 -4.91
C ALA A 33 16.21 18.15 -5.14
N ALA A 34 16.09 19.00 -4.12
CA ALA A 34 15.30 20.23 -4.18
C ALA A 34 16.01 21.40 -4.90
N GLY A 35 17.35 21.37 -4.97
CA GLY A 35 18.19 22.45 -5.52
C GLY A 35 18.44 22.36 -7.02
N GLY A 36 17.38 22.14 -7.82
CA GLY A 36 17.40 21.91 -9.28
C GLY A 36 17.99 23.01 -10.19
N ASN A 37 18.85 23.88 -9.66
CA ASN A 37 19.56 24.95 -10.40
C ASN A 37 21.04 25.09 -9.99
N SER A 38 21.62 24.09 -9.33
CA SER A 38 23.06 24.04 -9.02
C SER A 38 23.76 23.02 -9.92
N GLU A 39 25.06 23.18 -10.25
CA GLU A 39 25.82 22.18 -11.02
C GLU A 39 25.73 20.76 -10.42
N ALA A 40 25.48 20.65 -9.11
CA ALA A 40 25.23 19.40 -8.40
C ALA A 40 23.91 18.70 -8.78
N SER A 41 22.92 19.43 -9.30
CA SER A 41 21.64 18.88 -9.77
C SER A 41 21.76 18.15 -11.13
N VAL A 42 22.83 18.40 -11.90
CA VAL A 42 23.08 17.76 -13.20
C VAL A 42 23.64 16.33 -13.03
N GLU A 43 24.24 16.02 -11.87
CA GLU A 43 24.86 14.71 -11.58
C GLU A 43 23.93 13.74 -10.81
N MET A 44 22.79 14.21 -10.26
CA MET A 44 21.78 13.36 -9.61
C MET A 44 20.61 13.12 -10.58
N ARG A 45 20.21 11.85 -10.74
CA ARG A 45 19.08 11.48 -11.61
C ARG A 45 17.99 10.75 -10.84
N TYR A 46 16.74 11.08 -11.12
CA TYR A 46 15.58 10.29 -10.71
C TYR A 46 14.99 9.62 -11.94
N GLU A 47 15.14 8.31 -12.04
CA GLU A 47 14.70 7.51 -13.20
C GLU A 47 14.27 6.12 -12.74
N ASP A 48 13.22 5.58 -13.35
CA ASP A 48 12.63 4.26 -13.02
C ASP A 48 12.31 4.10 -11.53
N LYS A 49 11.79 5.18 -10.92
CA LYS A 49 11.45 5.26 -9.49
C LYS A 49 12.65 5.06 -8.56
N ASN A 50 13.86 5.30 -9.06
CA ASN A 50 15.10 5.12 -8.33
C ASN A 50 15.94 6.40 -8.36
N ILE A 51 16.80 6.57 -7.35
CA ILE A 51 17.77 7.65 -7.28
C ILE A 51 19.11 7.11 -7.76
N TRP A 52 19.74 7.84 -8.68
CA TRP A 52 21.01 7.48 -9.28
C TRP A 52 22.04 8.57 -8.99
N LEU A 53 23.17 8.21 -8.39
CA LEU A 53 24.27 9.12 -8.05
C LEU A 53 25.59 8.66 -8.67
N THR A 54 26.45 9.62 -9.04
CA THR A 54 27.83 9.33 -9.42
C THR A 54 28.69 9.01 -8.18
N GLN A 55 29.85 8.36 -8.36
CA GLN A 55 30.81 8.14 -7.27
C GLN A 55 31.24 9.45 -6.58
N LYS A 56 31.35 10.53 -7.35
CA LYS A 56 31.69 11.88 -6.87
C LYS A 56 30.62 12.43 -5.93
N MET A 57 29.35 12.23 -6.26
CA MET A 57 28.25 12.63 -5.38
C MET A 57 28.15 11.76 -4.13
N MET A 58 28.38 10.45 -4.24
CA MET A 58 28.42 9.57 -3.06
C MET A 58 29.57 9.94 -2.13
N ALA A 59 30.72 10.31 -2.68
CA ALA A 59 31.87 10.83 -1.93
C ALA A 59 31.50 12.12 -1.17
N ALA A 60 30.81 13.06 -1.81
CA ALA A 60 30.35 14.29 -1.17
C ALA A 60 29.27 14.05 -0.10
N LEU A 61 28.33 13.13 -0.36
CA LEU A 61 27.27 12.73 0.56
C LEU A 61 27.87 12.17 1.86
N TYR A 62 28.78 11.20 1.74
CA TYR A 62 29.36 10.52 2.88
C TYR A 62 30.62 11.17 3.43
N ASP A 63 31.13 12.25 2.82
CA ASP A 63 32.36 12.94 3.25
C ASP A 63 33.59 12.03 3.24
N VAL A 64 33.78 11.35 2.10
CA VAL A 64 34.91 10.46 1.84
C VAL A 64 35.49 10.75 0.47
N SER A 65 36.65 10.18 0.17
CA SER A 65 37.26 10.31 -1.15
C SER A 65 36.58 9.39 -2.18
N VAL A 66 36.58 9.78 -3.46
CA VAL A 66 36.09 8.94 -4.57
C VAL A 66 36.79 7.56 -4.62
N PRO A 67 38.12 7.44 -4.39
CA PRO A 67 38.77 6.13 -4.27
C PRO A 67 38.19 5.23 -3.17
N ALA A 68 37.80 5.79 -2.02
CA ALA A 68 37.18 5.02 -0.94
C ALA A 68 35.81 4.46 -1.37
N ILE A 69 35.00 5.26 -2.06
CA ILE A 69 33.73 4.82 -2.67
C ILE A 69 33.97 3.66 -3.64
N ASN A 70 34.97 3.78 -4.53
CA ASN A 70 35.32 2.73 -5.49
C ASN A 70 35.71 1.42 -4.80
N GLN A 71 36.49 1.51 -3.71
CA GLN A 71 36.89 0.34 -2.93
C GLN A 71 35.68 -0.35 -2.28
N HIS A 72 34.74 0.41 -1.71
CA HIS A 72 33.53 -0.16 -1.13
C HIS A 72 32.63 -0.82 -2.17
N LEU A 73 32.41 -0.18 -3.32
CA LEU A 73 31.62 -0.76 -4.41
C LEU A 73 32.21 -2.07 -4.92
N LYS A 74 33.54 -2.11 -5.16
CA LYS A 74 34.24 -3.34 -5.57
C LYS A 74 34.02 -4.48 -4.58
N ARG A 75 34.07 -4.18 -3.28
CA ARG A 75 33.85 -5.17 -2.24
C ARG A 75 32.40 -5.66 -2.19
N ILE A 76 31.43 -4.74 -2.31
CA ILE A 76 30.00 -5.07 -2.34
C ILE A 76 29.69 -6.03 -3.50
N PHE A 77 30.27 -5.77 -4.68
CA PHE A 77 30.11 -6.64 -5.84
C PHE A 77 30.88 -7.96 -5.69
N SER A 78 32.10 -7.95 -5.13
CA SER A 78 32.85 -9.20 -4.90
C SER A 78 32.18 -10.12 -3.88
N ASP A 79 31.51 -9.54 -2.89
CA ASP A 79 30.79 -10.26 -1.85
C ASP A 79 29.39 -10.73 -2.34
N ASN A 80 29.04 -10.45 -3.61
CA ASN A 80 27.73 -10.69 -4.22
C ASN A 80 26.56 -10.10 -3.40
N GLU A 81 26.79 -8.98 -2.70
CA GLU A 81 25.73 -8.25 -2.00
C GLU A 81 24.79 -7.53 -2.98
N LEU A 82 25.32 -7.14 -4.14
CA LEU A 82 24.59 -6.51 -5.24
C LEU A 82 25.13 -7.00 -6.59
N GLU A 83 24.25 -7.06 -7.59
CA GLU A 83 24.63 -7.35 -8.97
C GLU A 83 24.94 -6.03 -9.73
N PRO A 84 26.11 -5.90 -10.39
CA PRO A 84 26.48 -4.69 -11.13
C PRO A 84 25.48 -4.32 -12.24
N GLU A 85 24.96 -5.29 -12.99
CA GLU A 85 24.04 -5.06 -14.11
C GLU A 85 22.70 -4.45 -13.66
N ALA A 86 22.28 -4.73 -12.43
CA ALA A 86 21.04 -4.21 -11.86
C ALA A 86 21.21 -2.88 -11.13
N THR A 87 22.45 -2.51 -10.78
CA THR A 87 22.73 -1.39 -9.85
C THR A 87 23.59 -0.28 -10.44
N VAL A 88 24.13 -0.47 -11.65
CA VAL A 88 24.94 0.52 -12.37
C VAL A 88 24.29 0.87 -13.72
N LYS A 89 24.12 2.16 -13.98
CA LYS A 89 23.71 2.69 -15.29
C LYS A 89 24.76 3.65 -15.82
N GLN A 90 25.02 3.59 -17.13
CA GLN A 90 25.89 4.54 -17.82
C GLN A 90 25.06 5.66 -18.43
N TYR A 91 25.39 6.90 -18.10
CA TYR A 91 24.76 8.08 -18.68
C TYR A 91 25.78 8.92 -19.43
N LEU A 92 25.40 9.41 -20.60
CA LEU A 92 26.20 10.38 -21.34
C LEU A 92 26.01 11.77 -20.71
N ILE A 93 27.12 12.38 -20.30
CA ILE A 93 27.18 13.74 -19.80
C ILE A 93 27.98 14.57 -20.80
N VAL A 94 27.41 15.69 -21.25
CA VAL A 94 28.10 16.68 -22.07
C VAL A 94 28.70 17.72 -21.14
N GLN A 95 30.03 17.88 -21.18
CA GLN A 95 30.74 18.91 -20.45
C GLN A 95 31.42 19.87 -21.43
N THR A 96 31.33 21.17 -21.16
CA THR A 96 32.03 22.19 -21.94
C THR A 96 33.39 22.44 -21.30
N GLU A 97 34.47 22.06 -21.99
CA GLU A 97 35.85 22.35 -21.58
C GLU A 97 36.46 23.38 -22.54
N GLY A 98 36.62 24.63 -22.08
CA GLY A 98 37.02 25.74 -22.94
C GLY A 98 35.95 26.02 -24.00
N GLU A 99 36.31 25.97 -25.28
CA GLU A 99 35.38 26.12 -26.42
C GLU A 99 34.81 24.79 -26.94
N ARG A 100 35.21 23.64 -26.37
CA ARG A 100 34.83 22.31 -26.88
C ARG A 100 33.76 21.66 -25.99
N GLN A 101 32.74 21.08 -26.62
CA GLN A 101 31.83 20.16 -25.95
C GLN A 101 32.38 18.73 -26.02
N VAL A 102 32.58 18.12 -24.85
CA VAL A 102 33.10 16.77 -24.69
C VAL A 102 32.01 15.90 -24.07
N GLN A 103 31.66 14.81 -24.73
CA GLN A 103 30.72 13.81 -24.22
C GLN A 103 31.48 12.72 -23.46
N ARG A 104 31.03 12.39 -22.23
CA ARG A 104 31.64 11.36 -21.39
C ARG A 104 30.55 10.40 -20.90
N SER A 105 30.83 9.10 -20.95
CA SER A 105 29.99 8.13 -20.24
C SER A 105 30.37 8.12 -18.76
N VAL A 106 29.41 8.38 -17.88
CA VAL A 106 29.60 8.39 -16.43
C VAL A 106 28.67 7.38 -15.78
N GLU A 107 29.26 6.51 -14.97
CA GLU A 107 28.53 5.52 -14.18
C GLU A 107 27.76 6.19 -13.05
N HIS A 108 26.48 5.82 -12.95
CA HIS A 108 25.63 6.18 -11.83
C HIS A 108 25.17 4.91 -11.12
N TYR A 109 25.09 5.01 -9.81
CA TYR A 109 24.83 3.92 -8.89
C TYR A 109 23.45 4.12 -8.27
N SER A 110 22.68 3.04 -8.21
CA SER A 110 21.30 3.04 -7.73
C SER A 110 21.20 3.34 -6.23
N LEU A 111 19.98 3.62 -5.73
CA LEU A 111 19.73 3.83 -4.31
C LEU A 111 20.19 2.65 -3.44
N GLN A 112 20.11 1.42 -3.96
CA GLN A 112 20.59 0.23 -3.24
C GLN A 112 22.11 0.27 -3.05
N ALA A 113 22.86 0.62 -4.10
CA ALA A 113 24.31 0.76 -4.03
C ALA A 113 24.72 1.93 -3.10
N ILE A 114 24.00 3.05 -3.16
CA ILE A 114 24.21 4.20 -2.27
C ILE A 114 24.03 3.77 -0.81
N ILE A 115 22.93 3.09 -0.49
CA ILE A 115 22.64 2.59 0.86
C ILE A 115 23.72 1.61 1.32
N ALA A 116 24.08 0.62 0.49
CA ALA A 116 25.08 -0.40 0.82
C ALA A 116 26.44 0.23 1.15
N VAL A 117 26.90 1.19 0.35
CA VAL A 117 28.13 1.95 0.62
C VAL A 117 28.03 2.71 1.95
N GLY A 118 26.90 3.37 2.23
CA GLY A 118 26.67 4.07 3.50
C GLY A 118 26.76 3.17 4.75
N PHE A 119 26.48 1.87 4.62
CA PHE A 119 26.66 0.90 5.70
C PHE A 119 28.11 0.45 5.88
N LYS A 120 28.95 0.51 4.82
CA LYS A 120 30.36 0.09 4.86
C LYS A 120 31.33 1.21 5.28
N ILE A 121 30.90 2.48 5.21
CA ILE A 121 31.73 3.64 5.58
C ILE A 121 31.74 3.86 7.09
N GLU A 122 32.93 4.05 7.67
CA GLU A 122 33.11 4.30 9.11
C GLU A 122 33.45 5.77 9.39
N ASN A 123 32.44 6.64 9.36
CA ASN A 123 32.59 8.04 9.77
C ASN A 123 31.31 8.62 10.39
N GLU A 124 31.37 9.86 10.89
CA GLU A 124 30.24 10.49 11.57
C GLU A 124 28.99 10.63 10.69
N ARG A 125 29.14 11.01 9.41
CA ARG A 125 28.00 11.11 8.47
C ARG A 125 27.36 9.76 8.21
N ALA A 126 28.16 8.73 7.99
CA ALA A 126 27.69 7.36 7.80
C ALA A 126 27.04 6.80 9.09
N VAL A 127 27.53 7.17 10.27
CA VAL A 127 26.88 6.84 11.56
C VAL A 127 25.49 7.48 11.65
N GLN A 128 25.33 8.76 11.27
CA GLN A 128 24.02 9.42 11.25
C GLN A 128 23.08 8.79 10.22
N PHE A 129 23.60 8.42 9.05
CA PHE A 129 22.86 7.67 8.05
C PHE A 129 22.38 6.31 8.60
N ARG A 130 23.26 5.51 9.23
CA ARG A 130 22.89 4.22 9.81
C ARG A 130 21.89 4.35 10.96
N LYS A 131 22.01 5.37 11.81
CA LYS A 131 21.01 5.65 12.87
C LYS A 131 19.63 5.89 12.26
N TRP A 132 19.56 6.70 11.20
CA TRP A 132 18.32 6.96 10.47
C TRP A 132 17.77 5.70 9.78
N ALA A 133 18.61 4.96 9.05
CA ALA A 133 18.20 3.73 8.37
C ALA A 133 17.71 2.66 9.37
N ASN A 134 18.41 2.49 10.50
CA ASN A 134 17.99 1.57 11.56
C ASN A 134 16.66 1.98 12.20
N GLN A 135 16.39 3.28 12.32
CA GLN A 135 15.09 3.77 12.79
C GLN A 135 13.98 3.42 11.80
N ILE A 136 14.20 3.58 10.50
CA ILE A 136 13.26 3.18 9.45
C ILE A 136 12.99 1.66 9.52
N VAL A 137 14.05 0.84 9.57
CA VAL A 137 13.92 -0.61 9.66
C VAL A 137 13.17 -1.02 10.93
N LYS A 138 13.50 -0.41 12.07
CA LYS A 138 12.81 -0.65 13.35
C LYS A 138 11.32 -0.30 13.26
N ASP A 139 10.99 0.90 12.79
CA ASP A 139 9.60 1.37 12.71
C ASP A 139 8.81 0.53 11.72
N TYR A 140 9.40 0.22 10.56
CA TYR A 140 8.79 -0.69 9.58
C TYR A 140 8.56 -2.09 10.15
N THR A 141 9.52 -2.64 10.91
CA THR A 141 9.42 -3.98 11.50
C THR A 141 8.35 -4.03 12.60
N ILE A 142 8.24 -3.01 13.45
CA ILE A 142 7.28 -2.98 14.57
C ILE A 142 5.88 -2.60 14.10
N GLN A 143 5.77 -1.59 13.24
CA GLN A 143 4.50 -0.96 12.85
C GLN A 143 3.96 -1.48 11.52
N GLY A 144 4.80 -2.13 10.70
CA GLY A 144 4.46 -2.56 9.34
C GLY A 144 4.54 -1.44 8.29
N TRP A 145 4.92 -0.22 8.67
CA TRP A 145 5.05 0.93 7.77
C TRP A 145 6.01 1.98 8.35
N THR A 146 6.48 2.89 7.49
CA THR A 146 7.32 4.03 7.87
C THR A 146 7.00 5.22 6.94
N MET A 147 6.95 6.44 7.48
CA MET A 147 6.51 7.61 6.71
C MET A 147 7.15 8.90 7.24
N ASP A 148 7.64 9.73 6.32
CA ASP A 148 8.10 11.09 6.65
C ASP A 148 6.93 12.09 6.57
N ALA A 149 6.21 12.24 7.69
CA ALA A 149 5.03 13.10 7.79
C ALA A 149 5.33 14.59 7.54
N GLU A 150 6.52 15.08 7.91
CA GLU A 150 6.89 16.47 7.72
C GLU A 150 7.21 16.80 6.27
N ARG A 151 7.86 15.88 5.54
CA ARG A 151 8.05 16.01 4.09
C ARG A 151 6.71 16.00 3.33
N LEU A 152 5.78 15.15 3.75
CA LEU A 152 4.43 15.08 3.16
C LEU A 152 3.65 16.38 3.34
N LYS A 153 3.69 16.97 4.53
CA LYS A 153 3.00 18.26 4.81
C LYS A 153 3.58 19.44 4.03
N ARG A 154 4.87 19.39 3.68
CA ARG A 154 5.60 20.50 3.05
C ARG A 154 5.63 20.44 1.52
N GLY A 155 5.01 19.43 0.90
CA GLY A 155 4.85 19.36 -0.56
C GLY A 155 6.18 19.26 -1.34
N GLY A 156 7.10 18.39 -0.90
CA GLY A 156 8.35 18.13 -1.64
C GLY A 156 8.14 17.41 -2.98
N ILE A 157 9.24 17.04 -3.65
CA ILE A 157 9.29 16.30 -4.94
C ILE A 157 8.74 14.86 -4.77
N LEU A 158 7.45 14.76 -4.52
CA LEU A 158 6.66 13.54 -4.55
C LEU A 158 5.61 13.81 -5.61
N THR A 159 5.66 13.07 -6.70
CA THR A 159 4.70 13.21 -7.81
C THR A 159 3.30 12.85 -7.32
N ASP A 160 2.26 13.40 -7.95
CA ASP A 160 0.86 13.06 -7.64
C ASP A 160 0.64 11.53 -7.69
N GLU A 161 1.35 10.83 -8.58
CA GLU A 161 1.38 9.37 -8.72
C GLU A 161 1.89 8.63 -7.45
N PHE A 162 2.80 9.23 -6.67
CA PHE A 162 3.23 8.66 -5.39
C PHE A 162 2.10 8.70 -4.35
N PHE A 163 1.36 9.82 -4.29
CA PHE A 163 0.24 9.98 -3.39
C PHE A 163 -0.95 9.11 -3.79
N GLU A 164 -1.24 9.00 -5.09
CA GLU A 164 -2.26 8.08 -5.59
C GLU A 164 -1.95 6.63 -5.19
N ARG A 165 -0.71 6.17 -5.37
CA ARG A 165 -0.28 4.81 -4.96
C ARG A 165 -0.31 4.59 -3.46
N GLN A 166 0.02 5.59 -2.65
CA GLN A 166 -0.07 5.47 -1.19
C GLN A 166 -1.53 5.40 -0.74
N LEU A 167 -2.42 6.20 -1.34
CA LEU A 167 -3.85 6.11 -1.10
C LEU A 167 -4.40 4.75 -1.54
N GLU A 168 -3.95 4.23 -2.67
CA GLU A 168 -4.31 2.91 -3.18
C GLU A 168 -3.86 1.78 -2.24
N LYS A 169 -2.61 1.80 -1.76
CA LYS A 169 -2.12 0.84 -0.76
C LYS A 169 -2.82 0.95 0.58
N ILE A 170 -3.10 2.17 1.06
CA ILE A 170 -3.89 2.39 2.28
C ILE A 170 -5.31 1.85 2.10
N ARG A 171 -5.90 1.99 0.90
CA ARG A 171 -7.18 1.38 0.54
C ARG A 171 -7.07 -0.15 0.54
N GLU A 172 -6.07 -0.75 -0.11
CA GLU A 172 -5.79 -2.20 -0.14
C GLU A 172 -5.60 -2.80 1.27
N ILE A 173 -4.84 -2.13 2.15
CA ILE A 173 -4.64 -2.54 3.54
C ILE A 173 -5.96 -2.43 4.34
N ARG A 174 -6.81 -1.45 3.99
CA ARG A 174 -8.18 -1.33 4.51
C ARG A 174 -9.17 -2.35 3.92
N LEU A 175 -8.78 -3.11 2.90
CA LEU A 175 -9.61 -3.91 1.98
C LEU A 175 -9.49 -5.44 2.10
N SER A 176 -9.05 -6.01 3.24
CA SER A 176 -9.45 -7.40 3.44
C SER A 176 -10.98 -7.41 3.59
N GLU A 177 -11.70 -8.16 2.75
CA GLU A 177 -13.17 -8.16 2.69
C GLU A 177 -13.82 -8.39 4.05
N ARG A 178 -13.15 -9.18 4.90
CA ARG A 178 -13.54 -9.36 6.30
C ARG A 178 -13.68 -8.00 6.99
N LYS A 179 -12.72 -7.09 6.84
CA LYS A 179 -12.73 -5.73 7.40
C LYS A 179 -13.72 -4.77 6.71
N PHE A 180 -14.17 -5.05 5.49
CA PHE A 180 -15.05 -4.13 4.73
C PHE A 180 -16.49 -4.17 5.26
N TYR A 181 -17.12 -5.35 5.25
CA TYR A 181 -18.43 -5.52 5.86
C TYR A 181 -18.34 -5.43 7.38
N GLN A 182 -17.21 -5.82 8.00
CA GLN A 182 -17.00 -5.58 9.43
C GLN A 182 -17.13 -4.10 9.81
N LYS A 183 -16.53 -3.17 9.07
CA LYS A 183 -16.65 -1.74 9.39
C LYS A 183 -18.08 -1.22 9.34
N ILE A 184 -18.83 -1.67 8.33
CA ILE A 184 -20.25 -1.36 8.24
C ILE A 184 -20.98 -1.99 9.44
N THR A 185 -20.75 -3.27 9.71
CA THR A 185 -21.34 -3.96 10.86
C THR A 185 -20.93 -3.36 12.19
N ASP A 186 -19.74 -2.77 12.30
CA ASP A 186 -19.22 -2.11 13.50
C ASP A 186 -20.01 -0.83 13.77
N ILE A 187 -20.34 -0.03 12.75
CA ILE A 187 -21.26 1.10 12.89
C ILE A 187 -22.61 0.60 13.40
N TYR A 188 -23.16 -0.42 12.77
CA TYR A 188 -24.48 -0.96 13.15
C TYR A 188 -24.47 -1.59 14.54
N ALA A 189 -23.35 -2.18 14.97
CA ALA A 189 -23.17 -2.67 16.33
C ALA A 189 -23.20 -1.55 17.40
N THR A 190 -23.03 -0.28 17.00
CA THR A 190 -23.23 0.87 17.90
C THR A 190 -24.69 1.27 18.08
N ALA A 191 -25.61 0.68 17.31
CA ALA A 191 -27.03 0.99 17.43
C ALA A 191 -27.59 0.56 18.79
N LEU A 192 -28.53 1.35 19.33
CA LEU A 192 -29.12 1.10 20.65
C LEU A 192 -29.86 -0.24 20.73
N ASP A 193 -30.44 -0.68 19.61
CA ASP A 193 -31.27 -1.86 19.45
C ASP A 193 -30.53 -3.03 18.78
N TYR A 194 -29.19 -2.97 18.69
CA TYR A 194 -28.40 -4.02 18.08
C TYR A 194 -28.43 -5.32 18.92
N ASP A 195 -28.88 -6.40 18.29
CA ASP A 195 -28.79 -7.77 18.81
C ASP A 195 -28.19 -8.70 17.74
N PRO A 196 -26.97 -9.26 17.92
CA PRO A 196 -26.33 -10.13 16.93
C PRO A 196 -27.09 -11.45 16.71
N SER A 197 -27.90 -11.88 17.67
CA SER A 197 -28.68 -13.12 17.59
C SER A 197 -30.03 -12.92 16.88
N ALA A 198 -30.51 -11.68 16.79
CA ALA A 198 -31.81 -11.36 16.22
C ALA A 198 -31.85 -11.62 14.70
N THR A 199 -32.94 -12.26 14.26
CA THR A 199 -33.23 -12.46 12.83
C THR A 199 -33.35 -11.13 12.08
N ALA A 200 -33.83 -10.08 12.75
CA ALA A 200 -33.91 -8.73 12.21
C ALA A 200 -32.53 -8.20 11.78
N THR A 201 -31.51 -8.35 12.64
CA THR A 201 -30.12 -7.96 12.36
C THR A 201 -29.52 -8.71 11.17
N LYS A 202 -29.81 -10.00 11.02
CA LYS A 202 -29.35 -10.78 9.84
C LYS A 202 -30.01 -10.30 8.55
N ARG A 203 -31.33 -10.07 8.57
CA ARG A 203 -32.07 -9.53 7.41
C ARG A 203 -31.56 -8.15 7.03
N PHE A 204 -31.28 -7.34 8.04
CA PHE A 204 -30.75 -6.00 7.89
C PHE A 204 -29.40 -5.99 7.16
N PHE A 205 -28.43 -6.80 7.61
CA PHE A 205 -27.14 -6.88 6.95
C PHE A 205 -27.23 -7.36 5.50
N ALA A 206 -28.10 -8.33 5.23
CA ALA A 206 -28.36 -8.79 3.87
C ALA A 206 -28.96 -7.66 3.00
N ALA A 207 -29.91 -6.88 3.53
CA ALA A 207 -30.51 -5.76 2.82
C ALA A 207 -29.49 -4.65 2.51
N VAL A 208 -28.65 -4.28 3.48
CA VAL A 208 -27.57 -3.29 3.29
C VAL A 208 -26.57 -3.77 2.25
N GLN A 209 -26.13 -5.03 2.32
CA GLN A 209 -25.22 -5.61 1.34
C GLN A 209 -25.80 -5.53 -0.08
N ASN A 210 -27.06 -5.94 -0.25
CA ASN A 210 -27.71 -5.89 -1.56
C ASN A 210 -27.90 -4.46 -2.08
N LYS A 211 -28.26 -3.51 -1.22
CA LYS A 211 -28.34 -2.08 -1.60
C LYS A 211 -26.99 -1.54 -2.07
N MET A 212 -25.89 -1.92 -1.41
CA MET A 212 -24.54 -1.49 -1.79
C MET A 212 -24.10 -2.06 -3.13
N HIS A 213 -24.34 -3.36 -3.36
CA HIS A 213 -24.09 -3.98 -4.66
C HIS A 213 -24.92 -3.30 -5.77
N PHE A 214 -26.21 -3.10 -5.52
CA PHE A 214 -27.11 -2.48 -6.49
C PHE A 214 -26.72 -1.04 -6.84
N ALA A 215 -26.33 -0.23 -5.85
CA ALA A 215 -25.91 1.15 -6.08
C ALA A 215 -24.64 1.29 -6.94
N VAL A 216 -23.78 0.27 -6.95
CA VAL A 216 -22.51 0.28 -7.68
C VAL A 216 -22.68 -0.22 -9.11
N HIS A 217 -23.44 -1.31 -9.30
CA HIS A 217 -23.48 -2.03 -10.58
C HIS A 217 -24.88 -2.55 -10.96
N GLY A 218 -25.94 -2.11 -10.29
CA GLY A 218 -27.35 -2.39 -10.68
C GLY A 218 -27.81 -3.83 -10.46
N GLN A 219 -27.08 -4.63 -9.69
CA GLN A 219 -27.40 -6.02 -9.38
C GLN A 219 -27.24 -6.26 -7.87
N THR A 220 -28.01 -7.20 -7.31
CA THR A 220 -27.77 -7.73 -5.96
C THR A 220 -26.54 -8.64 -5.92
N ALA A 221 -26.04 -8.95 -4.72
CA ALA A 221 -24.90 -9.85 -4.56
C ALA A 221 -25.14 -11.22 -5.22
N ALA A 222 -26.36 -11.75 -5.09
CA ALA A 222 -26.74 -13.03 -5.68
C ALA A 222 -26.82 -12.97 -7.22
N GLU A 223 -27.35 -11.87 -7.77
CA GLU A 223 -27.44 -11.67 -9.22
C GLU A 223 -26.07 -11.54 -9.88
N VAL A 224 -25.14 -10.81 -9.26
CA VAL A 224 -23.76 -10.70 -9.74
C VAL A 224 -23.10 -12.07 -9.87
N ILE A 225 -23.27 -12.91 -8.84
CA ILE A 225 -22.68 -14.24 -8.84
C ILE A 225 -23.25 -15.08 -10.01
N VAL A 226 -24.58 -15.08 -10.19
CA VAL A 226 -25.19 -15.84 -11.29
C VAL A 226 -24.78 -15.33 -12.67
N ASP A 227 -24.71 -14.00 -12.84
CA ASP A 227 -24.40 -13.37 -14.11
C ASP A 227 -22.92 -13.50 -14.49
N ARG A 228 -22.02 -13.47 -13.50
CA ARG A 228 -20.57 -13.41 -13.74
C ARG A 228 -19.85 -14.75 -13.58
N ALA A 229 -20.32 -15.64 -12.71
CA ALA A 229 -19.70 -16.95 -12.51
C ALA A 229 -19.94 -17.85 -13.73
N ASP A 230 -18.88 -18.06 -14.51
CA ASP A 230 -18.91 -18.84 -15.75
C ASP A 230 -17.57 -19.56 -15.92
N GLN A 231 -17.61 -20.90 -15.92
CA GLN A 231 -16.43 -21.75 -16.11
C GLN A 231 -15.64 -21.47 -17.40
N LYS A 232 -16.27 -20.89 -18.43
CA LYS A 232 -15.65 -20.64 -19.72
C LYS A 232 -14.80 -19.38 -19.73
N LYS A 233 -15.01 -18.49 -18.76
CA LYS A 233 -14.21 -17.27 -18.59
C LYS A 233 -12.92 -17.60 -17.85
N GLN A 234 -11.90 -16.79 -18.11
CA GLN A 234 -10.66 -16.85 -17.33
C GLN A 234 -10.99 -16.65 -15.85
N ASN A 235 -10.41 -17.49 -14.97
CA ASN A 235 -10.64 -17.43 -13.53
C ASN A 235 -12.12 -17.52 -13.14
N MET A 236 -12.97 -18.14 -13.97
CA MET A 236 -14.43 -18.16 -13.81
C MET A 236 -15.14 -16.80 -13.80
N GLY A 237 -14.47 -15.74 -14.28
CA GLY A 237 -14.96 -14.37 -14.15
C GLY A 237 -14.61 -13.70 -12.82
N LEU A 238 -13.86 -14.36 -11.94
CA LEU A 238 -13.30 -13.74 -10.73
C LEU A 238 -12.19 -12.76 -11.12
N THR A 239 -12.22 -11.59 -10.50
CA THR A 239 -11.18 -10.55 -10.58
C THR A 239 -10.19 -10.67 -9.42
N THR A 240 -10.64 -11.18 -8.26
CA THR A 240 -9.83 -11.38 -7.05
C THR A 240 -10.33 -12.58 -6.25
N TRP A 241 -9.45 -13.23 -5.47
CA TRP A 241 -9.74 -14.35 -4.57
C TRP A 241 -8.64 -14.44 -3.51
N GLU A 242 -8.78 -15.28 -2.49
CA GLU A 242 -7.86 -15.28 -1.33
C GLU A 242 -6.38 -15.47 -1.73
N ALA A 243 -6.10 -16.29 -2.74
CA ALA A 243 -4.75 -16.55 -3.23
C ALA A 243 -4.41 -15.82 -4.55
N ALA A 244 -5.19 -14.82 -4.95
CA ALA A 244 -4.97 -14.10 -6.19
C ALA A 244 -3.61 -13.34 -6.23
N PRO A 245 -3.01 -13.16 -7.42
CA PRO A 245 -3.43 -13.68 -8.72
C PRO A 245 -2.82 -15.06 -9.07
N LYS A 246 -1.92 -15.60 -8.22
CA LYS A 246 -1.08 -16.76 -8.57
C LYS A 246 -1.57 -18.09 -7.99
N GLY A 247 -2.41 -18.09 -6.96
CA GLY A 247 -2.90 -19.30 -6.31
C GLY A 247 -4.21 -19.81 -6.90
N LYS A 248 -4.55 -21.07 -6.58
CA LYS A 248 -5.79 -21.70 -7.02
C LYS A 248 -7.03 -21.03 -6.42
N ILE A 249 -8.08 -20.89 -7.22
CA ILE A 249 -9.42 -20.55 -6.77
C ILE A 249 -9.96 -21.72 -5.95
N GLN A 250 -10.54 -21.42 -4.79
CA GLN A 250 -11.20 -22.39 -3.93
C GLN A 250 -12.72 -22.28 -4.01
N ARG A 251 -13.41 -23.35 -3.60
CA ARG A 251 -14.89 -23.40 -3.62
C ARG A 251 -15.54 -22.28 -2.81
N TYR A 252 -14.91 -21.83 -1.72
CA TYR A 252 -15.47 -20.74 -0.92
C TYR A 252 -15.31 -19.37 -1.61
N ASP A 253 -14.30 -19.20 -2.47
CA ASP A 253 -14.07 -17.94 -3.19
C ASP A 253 -15.18 -17.65 -4.21
N VAL A 254 -15.75 -18.68 -4.84
CA VAL A 254 -16.76 -18.51 -5.90
C VAL A 254 -18.12 -18.07 -5.37
N SER A 255 -18.38 -18.25 -4.08
CA SER A 255 -19.65 -17.87 -3.44
C SER A 255 -19.65 -16.41 -2.97
N ILE A 256 -18.56 -15.68 -3.18
CA ILE A 256 -18.36 -14.32 -2.68
C ILE A 256 -18.58 -13.33 -3.83
N ALA A 257 -19.64 -12.52 -3.75
CA ALA A 257 -20.00 -11.59 -4.82
C ALA A 257 -18.92 -10.54 -5.12
N LYS A 258 -18.15 -10.09 -4.11
CA LYS A 258 -17.09 -9.09 -4.33
C LYS A 258 -16.05 -9.58 -5.34
N ASN A 259 -15.79 -10.88 -5.33
CA ASN A 259 -14.68 -11.47 -6.06
C ASN A 259 -14.90 -11.39 -7.58
N TYR A 260 -16.10 -11.01 -8.01
CA TYR A 260 -16.48 -10.78 -9.40
C TYR A 260 -16.57 -9.29 -9.77
N LEU A 261 -16.22 -8.38 -8.86
CA LEU A 261 -16.29 -6.93 -9.11
C LEU A 261 -15.01 -6.46 -9.81
N SER A 262 -15.16 -5.61 -10.82
CA SER A 262 -14.03 -4.92 -11.45
C SER A 262 -13.36 -3.93 -10.49
N ASP A 263 -12.12 -3.53 -10.77
CA ASP A 263 -11.38 -2.55 -9.96
C ASP A 263 -12.13 -1.21 -9.84
N SER A 264 -12.82 -0.80 -10.92
CA SER A 264 -13.67 0.40 -10.93
C SER A 264 -14.87 0.26 -9.99
N GLU A 265 -15.62 -0.84 -10.08
CA GLU A 265 -16.76 -1.11 -9.19
C GLU A 265 -16.32 -1.22 -7.73
N MET A 266 -15.20 -1.90 -7.50
CA MET A 266 -14.63 -2.03 -6.17
C MET A 266 -14.19 -0.67 -5.60
N GLY A 267 -13.54 0.16 -6.42
CA GLY A 267 -13.18 1.54 -6.07
C GLY A 267 -14.38 2.44 -5.78
N GLN A 268 -15.48 2.31 -6.54
CA GLN A 268 -16.73 3.04 -6.26
C GLN A 268 -17.35 2.61 -4.93
N MET A 269 -17.46 1.30 -4.71
CA MET A 269 -17.99 0.72 -3.49
C MET A 269 -17.19 1.20 -2.25
N GLN A 270 -15.86 1.28 -2.35
CA GLN A 270 -14.99 1.80 -1.29
C GLN A 270 -15.27 3.27 -0.94
N ARG A 271 -15.50 4.11 -1.95
CA ARG A 271 -15.78 5.54 -1.75
C ARG A 271 -17.10 5.75 -1.01
N ILE A 272 -18.13 4.99 -1.38
CA ILE A 272 -19.44 5.02 -0.72
C ILE A 272 -19.28 4.63 0.76
N VAL A 273 -18.58 3.54 1.06
CA VAL A 273 -18.39 3.09 2.45
C VAL A 273 -17.57 4.06 3.27
N SER A 274 -16.50 4.62 2.71
CA SER A 274 -15.67 5.59 3.42
C SER A 274 -16.47 6.84 3.79
N ALA A 275 -17.24 7.38 2.84
CA ALA A 275 -18.10 8.53 3.09
C ALA A 275 -19.23 8.23 4.09
N TYR A 276 -19.76 6.99 4.09
CA TYR A 276 -20.74 6.56 5.08
C TYR A 276 -20.14 6.44 6.49
N LEU A 277 -18.89 5.97 6.61
CA LEU A 277 -18.15 5.94 7.89
C LEU A 277 -17.91 7.34 8.43
N ASP A 278 -17.48 8.28 7.60
CA ASP A 278 -17.28 9.67 8.01
C ASP A 278 -18.61 10.30 8.49
N MET A 279 -19.72 9.97 7.83
CA MET A 279 -21.05 10.40 8.28
C MET A 279 -21.44 9.78 9.62
N ALA A 280 -21.13 8.49 9.83
CA ALA A 280 -21.39 7.82 11.09
C ALA A 280 -20.59 8.42 12.25
N GLU A 281 -19.30 8.72 12.02
CA GLU A 281 -18.44 9.40 12.98
C GLU A 281 -19.00 10.78 13.38
N MET A 282 -19.50 11.56 12.41
CA MET A 282 -20.16 12.83 12.71
C MET A 282 -21.39 12.68 13.61
N GLN A 283 -22.21 11.63 13.44
CA GLN A 283 -23.36 11.39 14.33
C GLN A 283 -22.90 11.07 15.75
N ALA A 284 -21.87 10.23 15.89
CA ALA A 284 -21.28 9.87 17.17
C ALA A 284 -20.70 11.10 17.89
N MET A 285 -19.95 11.96 17.17
CA MET A 285 -19.41 13.22 17.71
C MET A 285 -20.51 14.16 18.21
N ARG A 286 -21.65 14.19 17.51
CA ARG A 286 -22.83 14.99 17.90
C ARG A 286 -23.64 14.36 19.03
N LYS A 287 -23.24 13.18 19.53
CA LYS A 287 -23.92 12.43 20.59
C LYS A 287 -25.39 12.14 20.26
N ILE A 288 -25.68 11.92 18.98
CA ILE A 288 -27.02 11.56 18.52
C ILE A 288 -27.13 10.03 18.61
N PRO A 289 -27.98 9.47 19.49
CA PRO A 289 -28.22 8.04 19.52
C PRO A 289 -28.91 7.59 18.23
N MET A 290 -28.57 6.39 17.76
CA MET A 290 -29.04 5.84 16.50
C MET A 290 -29.57 4.42 16.71
N THR A 291 -30.70 4.09 16.08
CA THR A 291 -31.19 2.72 15.94
C THR A 291 -30.72 2.10 14.62
N MET A 292 -30.87 0.78 14.48
CA MET A 292 -30.59 0.07 13.23
C MET A 292 -31.42 0.64 12.06
N GLU A 293 -32.70 0.93 12.29
CA GLU A 293 -33.59 1.53 11.29
C GLU A 293 -33.13 2.94 10.89
N ASP A 294 -32.70 3.76 11.85
CA ASP A 294 -32.19 5.11 11.57
C ASP A 294 -30.96 5.05 10.66
N TRP A 295 -30.05 4.11 10.93
CA TRP A 295 -28.88 3.93 10.09
C TRP A 295 -29.24 3.44 8.68
N GLU A 296 -30.23 2.56 8.51
CA GLU A 296 -30.68 2.16 7.16
C GLU A 296 -31.31 3.30 6.37
N LYS A 297 -32.17 4.09 7.02
CA LYS A 297 -32.78 5.26 6.39
C LYS A 297 -31.71 6.25 5.94
N ARG A 298 -30.70 6.49 6.78
CA ARG A 298 -29.57 7.36 6.44
C ARG A 298 -28.72 6.80 5.31
N LEU A 299 -28.42 5.50 5.30
CA LEU A 299 -27.70 4.87 4.19
C LEU A 299 -28.49 5.02 2.89
N SER A 300 -29.80 4.76 2.94
CA SER A 300 -30.66 4.89 1.76
C SER A 300 -30.68 6.33 1.26
N GLY A 301 -30.90 7.33 2.14
CA GLY A 301 -30.84 8.74 1.76
C GLY A 301 -29.46 9.18 1.25
N PHE A 302 -28.39 8.63 1.81
CA PHE A 302 -27.01 8.89 1.36
C PHE A 302 -26.78 8.39 -0.06
N LEU A 303 -27.26 7.18 -0.40
CA LEU A 303 -27.17 6.63 -1.74
C LEU A 303 -28.01 7.42 -2.76
N GLN A 304 -29.21 7.89 -2.38
CA GLN A 304 -30.06 8.72 -3.25
C GLN A 304 -29.40 10.06 -3.58
N LEU A 305 -28.76 10.68 -2.58
CA LEU A 305 -28.07 11.97 -2.76
C LEU A 305 -26.88 11.87 -3.73
N TRP A 306 -26.35 10.68 -3.94
CA TRP A 306 -25.26 10.38 -4.88
C TRP A 306 -25.76 9.92 -6.25
N ASP A 307 -27.03 10.21 -6.58
CA ASP A 307 -27.70 9.83 -7.82
C ASP A 307 -27.59 8.32 -8.14
N ARG A 308 -27.57 7.48 -7.10
CA ARG A 308 -27.54 6.02 -7.26
C ARG A 308 -28.94 5.44 -7.19
N GLU A 309 -29.22 4.51 -8.09
CA GLU A 309 -30.43 3.70 -8.00
C GLU A 309 -30.35 2.83 -6.74
N ILE A 310 -31.48 2.75 -6.02
CA ILE A 310 -31.57 1.96 -4.80
C ILE A 310 -32.53 0.82 -5.04
N LEU A 311 -32.07 -0.37 -4.67
CA LEU A 311 -32.87 -1.57 -4.67
C LEU A 311 -34.15 -1.37 -3.84
N GLN A 312 -35.30 -1.47 -4.51
CA GLN A 312 -36.63 -1.34 -3.90
C GLN A 312 -37.25 -2.70 -3.52
N ASP A 313 -36.70 -3.80 -4.04
CA ASP A 313 -37.19 -5.17 -3.84
C ASP A 313 -36.07 -6.09 -3.30
N ALA A 314 -36.31 -7.40 -3.25
CA ALA A 314 -35.34 -8.37 -2.75
C ALA A 314 -34.33 -8.86 -3.83
N GLY A 315 -34.40 -8.31 -5.05
CA GLY A 315 -33.75 -8.87 -6.24
C GLY A 315 -34.51 -10.07 -6.81
N ARG A 316 -34.00 -10.60 -7.93
CA ARG A 316 -34.63 -11.71 -8.68
C ARG A 316 -34.05 -13.07 -8.34
N VAL A 317 -32.88 -13.12 -7.69
CA VAL A 317 -32.10 -14.34 -7.46
C VAL A 317 -31.88 -14.54 -5.96
N THR A 318 -32.11 -15.76 -5.46
CA THR A 318 -31.84 -16.10 -4.06
C THR A 318 -30.36 -16.41 -3.85
N ALA A 319 -29.86 -16.14 -2.63
CA ALA A 319 -28.48 -16.45 -2.26
C ALA A 319 -28.15 -17.95 -2.40
N GLU A 320 -29.10 -18.82 -2.11
CA GLU A 320 -28.94 -20.28 -2.25
C GLU A 320 -28.79 -20.68 -3.72
N LEU A 321 -29.63 -20.15 -4.62
CA LEU A 321 -29.53 -20.41 -6.05
C LEU A 321 -28.19 -19.91 -6.61
N ALA A 322 -27.78 -18.70 -6.22
CA ALA A 322 -26.50 -18.12 -6.64
C ALA A 322 -25.30 -18.96 -6.18
N LYS A 323 -25.33 -19.43 -4.93
CA LYS A 323 -24.30 -20.31 -4.38
C LYS A 323 -24.23 -21.63 -5.14
N THR A 324 -25.36 -22.31 -5.35
CA THR A 324 -25.41 -23.58 -6.07
C THR A 324 -24.91 -23.41 -7.52
N HIS A 325 -25.30 -22.33 -8.19
CA HIS A 325 -24.80 -22.00 -9.53
C HIS A 325 -23.27 -21.85 -9.55
N ALA A 326 -22.72 -21.01 -8.68
CA ALA A 326 -21.28 -20.76 -8.63
C ALA A 326 -20.47 -22.01 -8.29
N GLU A 327 -20.93 -22.81 -7.32
CA GLU A 327 -20.28 -24.07 -6.97
C GLU A 327 -20.36 -25.11 -8.11
N SER A 328 -21.47 -25.14 -8.86
CA SER A 328 -21.60 -26.01 -10.03
C SER A 328 -20.65 -25.61 -11.16
N GLU A 329 -20.52 -24.32 -11.45
CA GLU A 329 -19.54 -23.82 -12.42
C GLU A 329 -18.10 -24.07 -11.93
N PHE A 330 -17.85 -24.00 -10.62
CA PHE A 330 -16.53 -24.26 -10.04
C PHE A 330 -16.08 -25.70 -10.21
N GLU A 331 -16.97 -26.68 -9.98
CA GLU A 331 -16.62 -28.08 -10.16
C GLU A 331 -16.18 -28.40 -11.59
N LYS A 332 -16.77 -27.71 -12.57
CA LYS A 332 -16.37 -27.87 -13.98
C LYS A 332 -15.06 -27.13 -14.27
N TYR A 333 -14.89 -25.91 -13.76
CA TYR A 333 -13.66 -25.14 -13.91
C TYR A 333 -12.46 -25.76 -13.19
N ARG A 334 -12.65 -26.42 -12.05
CA ARG A 334 -11.57 -27.04 -11.27
C ARG A 334 -10.72 -27.98 -12.12
N ILE A 335 -11.34 -28.73 -13.03
CA ILE A 335 -10.66 -29.64 -13.96
C ILE A 335 -9.72 -28.86 -14.90
N VAL A 336 -10.17 -27.69 -15.37
CA VAL A 336 -9.37 -26.80 -16.23
C VAL A 336 -8.23 -26.17 -15.43
N GLN A 337 -8.54 -25.66 -14.23
CA GLN A 337 -7.55 -25.07 -13.33
C GLN A 337 -6.46 -26.07 -12.94
N ASP A 338 -6.80 -27.30 -12.55
CA ASP A 338 -5.82 -28.30 -12.14
C ASP A 338 -4.91 -28.74 -13.29
N ARG A 339 -5.37 -28.65 -14.54
CA ARG A 339 -4.54 -28.92 -15.72
C ARG A 339 -3.59 -27.77 -16.05
N LEU A 340 -4.04 -26.52 -15.84
CA LEU A 340 -3.27 -25.32 -16.20
C LEU A 340 -2.38 -24.80 -15.08
N PHE A 341 -2.66 -25.19 -13.83
CA PHE A 341 -1.93 -24.71 -12.67
C PHE A 341 -0.56 -25.38 -12.57
N GLU A 342 0.47 -24.55 -12.54
CA GLU A 342 1.85 -24.95 -12.32
C GLU A 342 2.30 -24.42 -10.95
N SER A 343 2.78 -25.31 -10.08
CA SER A 343 3.21 -24.89 -8.74
C SER A 343 4.63 -24.29 -8.77
N ASP A 344 4.98 -23.51 -7.75
CA ASP A 344 6.35 -22.98 -7.57
C ASP A 344 7.41 -24.10 -7.57
N PHE A 345 7.03 -25.31 -7.12
CA PHE A 345 7.88 -26.50 -7.16
C PHE A 345 8.07 -27.03 -8.58
N ASP A 346 7.00 -27.05 -9.39
CA ASP A 346 7.07 -27.46 -10.80
C ASP A 346 7.90 -26.48 -11.62
N GLU A 347 7.75 -25.17 -11.37
CA GLU A 347 8.61 -24.14 -11.97
C GLU A 347 10.09 -24.32 -11.57
N MET A 348 10.34 -24.67 -10.30
CA MET A 348 11.69 -24.89 -9.79
C MET A 348 12.34 -26.11 -10.46
N ILE A 349 11.58 -27.20 -10.67
CA ILE A 349 12.05 -28.39 -11.39
C ILE A 349 12.39 -28.05 -12.85
N LYS A 350 11.60 -27.24 -13.54
CA LYS A 350 11.90 -26.81 -14.92
C LYS A 350 13.14 -25.92 -15.02
N LYS A 351 13.48 -25.20 -13.97
CA LYS A 351 14.68 -24.33 -13.89
C LYS A 351 15.94 -25.10 -13.49
N LEU A 352 15.81 -26.35 -13.03
CA LEU A 352 16.96 -27.21 -12.77
C LEU A 352 17.49 -27.76 -14.11
N PRO A 353 18.82 -27.78 -14.31
CA PRO A 353 19.40 -28.42 -15.49
C PRO A 353 19.01 -29.91 -15.52
N PRO A 354 18.75 -30.48 -16.71
CA PRO A 354 18.40 -31.90 -16.80
C PRO A 354 19.51 -32.75 -16.18
N GLU A 355 19.12 -33.74 -15.36
CA GLU A 355 20.06 -34.72 -14.79
C GLU A 355 20.79 -35.45 -15.93
N GLY A 356 21.99 -34.98 -16.28
CA GLY A 356 22.76 -35.53 -17.40
C GLY A 356 24.00 -34.75 -17.79
N GLU A 357 24.06 -33.43 -17.58
CA GLU A 357 25.28 -32.66 -17.83
C GLU A 357 26.01 -32.42 -16.51
N LYS A 358 26.85 -33.39 -16.14
CA LYS A 358 27.99 -33.09 -15.25
C LYS A 358 29.07 -32.34 -16.06
N PRO A 359 29.77 -31.39 -15.43
CA PRO A 359 30.79 -30.56 -16.07
C PRO A 359 31.96 -31.34 -16.66
#